data_AF-A0A415PUD0-F1
#
_entry.id   AF-A0A415PUD0-F1
#
_cell.length_a   1.000
_cell.length_b   1.000
_cell.length_c   1.000
_cell.angle_alpha   90.00
_cell.angle_beta   90.00
_cell.angle_gamma   90.00
#
_symmetry.space_group_name_H-M   'P 1'
#
loop_
_entity.id
_entity.type
_entity.pdbx_description
1 polymer ?
#
loop_
_entity_poly.entity_id
_entity_poly.type
_entity_poly.pdbx_seq_one_letter_code
_entity_poly.pdbx_strand_id
1 'polypeptide(L)'
;MTKIKLNWQYAKGELETGTLKMLCIPARGKRIFGEDEMDAELCIKDQWNLSIAKIHLGDVESSNILCEEIARRWNEFEEWHECKENTNDVPKRNTPCLLRVEYKEIATGIVEIGYLTSVWNEYGWTEDYLDNFDKSEFEVTITHWKPINKPKGVEE
;
A
#
# COMPACT_ATOMS: atom_id res chain seq x y z
N MET A 1 8.13 5.80 13.19
CA MET A 1 6.84 6.08 12.52
C MET A 1 6.73 7.56 12.23
N THR A 2 6.27 7.93 11.03
CA THR A 2 6.15 9.33 10.57
C THR A 2 4.83 9.93 11.03
N LYS A 3 4.82 11.22 11.37
CA LYS A 3 3.60 11.96 11.76
C LYS A 3 3.28 13.03 10.73
N ILE A 4 2.01 13.16 10.37
CA ILE A 4 1.51 14.25 9.53
C ILE A 4 0.71 15.24 10.39
N LYS A 5 0.79 16.54 10.04
CA LYS A 5 0.06 17.60 10.73
C LYS A 5 -1.15 18.03 9.91
N LEU A 6 -2.33 18.01 10.53
CA LEU A 6 -3.56 18.59 10.01
C LEU A 6 -3.70 20.01 10.53
N ASN A 7 -3.94 20.96 9.62
CA ASN A 7 -4.18 22.36 9.97
C ASN A 7 -5.27 22.97 9.08
N TRP A 8 -6.48 22.40 9.19
CA TRP A 8 -7.67 22.94 8.54
C TRP A 8 -8.36 23.98 9.43
N GLN A 9 -9.28 24.74 8.85
CA GLN A 9 -10.03 25.78 9.56
C GLN A 9 -10.81 25.21 10.77
N TYR A 10 -11.34 24.00 10.64
CA TYR A 10 -12.20 23.36 11.66
C TYR A 10 -11.61 22.07 12.25
N ALA A 11 -10.43 21.63 11.79
CA ALA A 11 -9.76 20.44 12.29
C ALA A 11 -8.25 20.65 12.36
N LYS A 12 -7.67 20.44 13.54
CA LYS A 12 -6.23 20.51 13.78
C LYS A 12 -5.78 19.30 14.57
N GLY A 13 -4.63 18.73 14.23
CA GLY A 13 -4.12 17.55 14.93
C GLY A 13 -2.86 16.98 14.30
N GLU A 14 -2.36 15.91 14.91
CA GLU A 14 -1.26 15.10 14.37
C GLU A 14 -1.76 13.67 14.19
N LEU A 15 -1.46 13.06 13.05
CA LEU A 15 -1.84 11.68 12.74
C LEU A 15 -0.59 10.84 12.49
N GLU A 16 -0.55 9.65 13.08
CA GLU A 16 0.55 8.70 12.89
C GLU A 16 0.31 7.88 11.63
N THR A 17 1.20 7.97 10.65
CA THR A 17 0.97 7.36 9.33
C THR A 17 0.91 5.84 9.34
N GLY A 18 1.45 5.20 10.38
CA GLY A 18 1.43 3.74 10.53
C GLY A 18 0.10 3.16 11.00
N THR A 19 -0.82 3.99 11.50
CA THR A 19 -2.14 3.56 11.99
C THR A 19 -3.30 4.20 11.22
N LEU A 20 -2.97 4.98 10.18
CA LEU A 20 -3.97 5.66 9.36
C LEU A 20 -4.71 4.69 8.47
N LYS A 21 -6.03 4.75 8.52
CA LYS A 21 -6.91 4.10 7.55
C LYS A 21 -7.46 5.13 6.57
N MET A 22 -7.59 4.73 5.31
CA MET A 22 -8.28 5.49 4.28
C MET A 22 -9.68 4.93 4.04
N LEU A 23 -10.57 5.76 3.51
CA LEU A 23 -11.85 5.34 2.97
C LEU A 23 -12.11 6.04 1.64
N CYS A 24 -12.91 5.38 0.81
CA CYS A 24 -13.52 6.03 -0.34
C CYS A 24 -14.96 6.40 0.01
N ILE A 25 -15.34 7.65 -0.27
CA ILE A 25 -16.75 8.07 -0.34
C ILE A 25 -17.12 8.14 -1.82
N PRO A 26 -17.94 7.20 -2.32
CA PRO A 26 -18.22 7.13 -3.74
C PRO A 26 -19.05 8.32 -4.22
N ALA A 27 -18.73 8.79 -5.43
CA ALA A 27 -19.55 9.68 -6.23
C ALA A 27 -20.92 9.05 -6.47
N ARG A 28 -21.99 9.83 -6.29
CA ARG A 28 -23.37 9.39 -6.52
C ARG A 28 -23.88 9.68 -7.93
N GLY A 29 -23.09 10.39 -8.73
CA GLY A 29 -23.41 10.82 -10.08
C GLY A 29 -24.46 11.93 -10.12
N LYS A 30 -25.17 12.00 -11.25
CA LYS A 30 -26.18 13.02 -11.48
C LYS A 30 -27.34 12.88 -10.51
N ARG A 31 -27.73 13.99 -9.90
CA ARG A 31 -28.83 14.02 -8.93
C ARG A 31 -30.08 14.62 -9.55
N ILE A 32 -31.24 14.11 -9.14
CA ILE A 32 -32.55 14.65 -9.54
C ILE A 32 -32.76 16.05 -8.94
N PHE A 33 -32.17 16.31 -7.77
CA PHE A 33 -32.16 17.60 -7.09
C PHE A 33 -30.80 17.86 -6.44
N GLY A 34 -30.26 19.07 -6.57
CA GLY A 34 -28.95 19.48 -6.05
C GLY A 34 -27.83 19.42 -7.11
N GLU A 35 -26.60 19.73 -6.69
CA GLU A 35 -25.42 19.64 -7.57
C GLU A 35 -25.07 18.18 -7.87
N ASP A 36 -24.56 17.94 -9.07
CA ASP A 36 -24.08 16.63 -9.50
C ASP A 36 -22.85 16.22 -8.65
N GLU A 37 -22.86 14.99 -8.14
CA GLU A 37 -21.72 14.45 -7.39
C GLU A 37 -20.94 13.49 -8.28
N MET A 38 -20.08 14.06 -9.13
CA MET A 38 -19.33 13.30 -10.13
C MET A 38 -17.99 12.76 -9.60
N ASP A 39 -17.51 13.29 -8.48
CA ASP A 39 -16.17 13.02 -7.94
C ASP A 39 -16.25 12.12 -6.73
N ALA A 40 -15.41 11.08 -6.69
CA ALA A 40 -15.27 10.26 -5.49
C ALA A 40 -14.34 10.98 -4.50
N GLU A 41 -14.63 10.94 -3.21
CA GLU A 41 -13.76 11.55 -2.21
C GLU A 41 -12.89 10.51 -1.51
N LEU A 42 -11.58 10.72 -1.55
CA LEU A 42 -10.63 9.96 -0.77
C LEU A 42 -10.47 10.63 0.59
N CYS A 43 -10.76 9.91 1.66
CA CYS A 43 -10.74 10.45 3.01
C CYS A 43 -9.85 9.62 3.95
N ILE A 44 -9.35 10.27 4.99
CA ILE A 44 -8.79 9.60 6.16
C ILE A 44 -9.94 9.21 7.09
N LYS A 45 -9.94 7.95 7.54
CA LYS A 45 -10.89 7.43 8.50
C LYS A 45 -10.46 7.83 9.91
N ASP A 46 -11.24 8.73 10.50
CA ASP A 46 -11.12 9.13 11.90
C ASP A 46 -12.54 9.19 12.50
N GLN A 47 -12.74 9.79 13.68
CA GLN A 47 -14.06 10.02 14.28
C GLN A 47 -15.04 10.67 13.28
N TRP A 48 -14.51 11.50 12.38
CA TRP A 48 -15.18 12.06 11.22
C TRP A 48 -14.33 11.74 9.99
N ASN A 49 -14.95 11.45 8.86
CA ASN A 49 -14.21 11.18 7.62
C ASN A 49 -13.59 12.49 7.11
N LEU A 50 -12.25 12.57 7.15
CA LEU A 50 -11.51 13.77 6.78
C LEU A 50 -11.15 13.69 5.30
N SER A 51 -11.88 14.40 4.45
CA SER A 51 -11.66 14.43 2.99
C SER A 51 -10.33 15.10 2.65
N ILE A 52 -9.46 14.40 1.91
CA ILE A 52 -8.12 14.88 1.56
C ILE A 52 -7.93 15.08 0.06
N ALA A 53 -8.71 14.39 -0.78
CA ALA A 53 -8.64 14.53 -2.23
C ALA A 53 -9.97 14.15 -2.89
N LYS A 54 -10.24 14.77 -4.04
CA LYS A 54 -11.31 14.36 -4.96
C LYS A 54 -10.69 13.62 -6.14
N ILE A 55 -11.27 12.48 -6.49
CA ILE A 55 -10.87 11.64 -7.62
C ILE A 55 -11.87 11.87 -8.74
N HIS A 56 -11.38 12.39 -9.86
CA HIS A 56 -12.18 12.69 -11.05
C HIS A 56 -11.50 12.14 -12.30
N LEU A 57 -12.09 11.12 -12.92
CA LEU A 57 -11.64 10.53 -14.18
C LEU A 57 -12.56 10.85 -15.37
N GLY A 58 -13.55 11.74 -15.19
CA GLY A 58 -14.53 12.09 -16.21
C GLY A 58 -15.78 11.19 -16.23
N ASP A 59 -15.74 10.06 -15.54
CA ASP A 59 -16.91 9.22 -15.29
C ASP A 59 -16.97 8.72 -13.84
N VAL A 60 -18.18 8.48 -13.34
CA VAL A 60 -18.47 8.14 -11.94
C VAL A 60 -17.93 6.76 -11.59
N GLU A 61 -18.04 5.80 -12.49
CA GLU A 61 -17.69 4.40 -12.24
C GLU A 61 -16.18 4.23 -12.08
N SER A 62 -15.39 4.73 -13.04
CA SER A 62 -13.93 4.69 -12.98
C SER A 62 -13.40 5.48 -11.79
N SER A 63 -14.00 6.64 -11.48
CA SER A 63 -13.58 7.46 -10.33
C SER A 63 -13.80 6.72 -9.01
N ASN A 64 -14.94 6.04 -8.85
CA ASN A 64 -15.24 5.21 -7.70
C ASN A 64 -14.30 4.01 -7.59
N ILE A 65 -14.09 3.27 -8.69
CA ILE A 65 -13.20 2.10 -8.72
C ILE A 65 -11.77 2.50 -8.32
N LEU A 66 -11.24 3.59 -8.87
CA LEU A 66 -9.89 4.05 -8.53
C LEU A 66 -9.79 4.49 -7.07
N CYS A 67 -10.77 5.23 -6.57
CA CYS A 67 -10.82 5.70 -5.19
C CYS A 67 -10.90 4.52 -4.19
N GLU A 68 -11.76 3.54 -4.46
CA GLU A 68 -11.84 2.31 -3.68
C GLU A 68 -10.53 1.52 -3.71
N GLU A 69 -9.89 1.42 -4.87
CA GLU A 69 -8.63 0.68 -5.01
C GLU A 69 -7.46 1.36 -4.28
N ILE A 70 -7.40 2.70 -4.28
CA ILE A 70 -6.42 3.47 -3.49
C ILE A 70 -6.66 3.22 -2.00
N ALA A 71 -7.90 3.35 -1.53
CA ALA A 71 -8.24 3.15 -0.12
C ALA A 71 -7.98 1.69 0.32
N ARG A 72 -8.32 0.71 -0.54
CA ARG A 72 -8.02 -0.71 -0.32
C ARG A 72 -6.52 -0.91 -0.18
N ARG A 73 -5.71 -0.50 -1.17
CA ARG A 73 -4.25 -0.67 -1.13
C ARG A 73 -3.61 0.02 0.06
N TRP A 74 -4.10 1.19 0.44
CA TRP A 74 -3.62 1.90 1.63
C TRP A 74 -3.92 1.11 2.91
N ASN A 75 -5.15 0.65 3.11
CA ASN A 75 -5.52 -0.09 4.32
C ASN A 75 -4.88 -1.48 4.36
N GLU A 76 -4.59 -2.02 3.19
CA GLU A 76 -3.87 -3.26 3.00
C GLU A 76 -2.41 -3.20 3.45
N PHE A 77 -1.88 -2.01 3.76
CA PHE A 77 -0.61 -1.86 4.48
C PHE A 77 -0.65 -2.34 5.94
N GLU A 78 -1.81 -2.73 6.48
CA GLU A 78 -1.89 -3.29 7.84
C GLU A 78 -1.64 -4.81 7.93
N GLU A 79 -1.73 -5.55 6.82
CA GLU A 79 -1.53 -7.02 6.79
C GLU A 79 -0.10 -7.42 6.43
N TRP A 80 0.87 -6.57 6.74
CA TRP A 80 2.27 -6.90 6.53
C TRP A 80 2.78 -7.71 7.71
N HIS A 81 3.24 -8.90 7.41
CA HIS A 81 3.92 -9.77 8.34
C HIS A 81 5.41 -9.41 8.35
N GLU A 82 6.00 -9.27 9.53
CA GLU A 82 7.40 -8.91 9.67
C GLU A 82 8.29 -10.13 9.38
N CYS A 83 9.28 -9.96 8.50
CA CYS A 83 10.31 -10.97 8.25
C CYS A 83 11.34 -10.95 9.39
N LYS A 84 11.05 -11.69 10.47
CA LYS A 84 12.00 -11.92 11.57
C LYS A 84 12.70 -13.27 11.40
N GLU A 85 13.98 -13.32 11.74
CA GLU A 85 14.67 -14.60 11.92
C GLU A 85 13.98 -15.39 13.05
N ASN A 86 13.78 -16.69 12.84
CA ASN A 86 13.20 -17.63 13.82
C ASN A 86 11.72 -17.40 14.19
N THR A 87 10.90 -16.83 13.29
CA THR A 87 9.43 -16.80 13.45
C THR A 87 8.76 -17.97 12.73
N ASN A 88 7.67 -18.49 13.30
CA ASN A 88 6.76 -19.43 12.62
C ASN A 88 5.72 -18.70 11.75
N ASP A 89 5.71 -17.36 11.79
CA ASP A 89 4.83 -16.52 10.97
C ASP A 89 5.39 -16.38 9.55
N VAL A 90 5.26 -17.47 8.80
CA VAL A 90 5.70 -17.58 7.41
C VAL A 90 4.50 -17.82 6.48
N PRO A 91 4.58 -17.38 5.22
CA PRO A 91 3.51 -17.62 4.25
C PRO A 91 3.30 -19.12 4.02
N LYS A 92 2.10 -19.49 3.57
CA LYS A 92 1.87 -20.85 3.08
C LYS A 92 2.72 -21.10 1.84
N ARG A 93 3.23 -22.33 1.70
CA ARG A 93 4.01 -22.76 0.53
C ARG A 93 3.24 -22.44 -0.78
N ASN A 94 3.97 -21.94 -1.77
CA ASN A 94 3.48 -21.51 -3.09
C ASN A 94 2.49 -20.33 -3.05
N THR A 95 2.48 -19.53 -1.99
CA THR A 95 1.67 -18.31 -1.94
C THR A 95 2.44 -17.16 -2.58
N PRO A 96 1.91 -16.52 -3.64
CA PRO A 96 2.48 -15.28 -4.16
C PRO A 96 2.39 -14.19 -3.11
N CYS A 97 3.49 -13.50 -2.87
CA CYS A 97 3.58 -12.43 -1.89
C CYS A 97 4.20 -11.17 -2.51
N LEU A 98 3.79 -10.02 -1.98
CA LEU A 98 4.51 -8.76 -2.12
C LEU A 98 5.47 -8.62 -0.95
N LEU A 99 6.72 -8.31 -1.25
CA LEU A 99 7.81 -8.11 -0.29
C LEU A 99 8.16 -6.64 -0.19
N ARG A 100 8.42 -6.16 1.03
CA ARG A 100 8.99 -4.85 1.30
C ARG A 100 10.48 -5.04 1.57
N VAL A 101 11.30 -4.45 0.72
CA VAL A 101 12.74 -4.62 0.75
C VAL A 101 13.40 -3.29 1.03
N GLU A 102 14.36 -3.31 1.96
CA GLU A 102 15.25 -2.18 2.23
C GLU A 102 16.57 -2.43 1.52
N TYR A 103 16.94 -1.46 0.68
CA TYR A 103 18.21 -1.42 -0.04
C TYR A 103 19.09 -0.39 0.65
N LYS A 104 20.20 -0.84 1.20
CA LYS A 104 21.18 0.03 1.83
C LYS A 104 22.42 0.09 0.97
N GLU A 105 22.67 1.25 0.37
CA GLU A 105 23.87 1.48 -0.43
C GLU A 105 25.10 1.44 0.49
N ILE A 106 26.08 0.59 0.17
CA ILE A 106 27.25 0.37 1.02
C ILE A 106 28.13 1.62 1.09
N ALA A 107 28.26 2.35 -0.03
CA ALA A 107 29.14 3.51 -0.14
C ALA A 107 28.65 4.72 0.67
N THR A 108 27.34 4.97 0.68
CA THR A 108 26.75 6.17 1.28
C THR A 108 25.97 5.88 2.56
N GLY A 109 25.55 4.64 2.77
CA GLY A 109 24.64 4.24 3.85
C GLY A 109 23.19 4.68 3.65
N ILE A 110 22.84 5.23 2.48
CA ILE A 110 21.46 5.62 2.16
C ILE A 110 20.58 4.37 2.08
N VAL A 111 19.41 4.44 2.71
CA VAL A 111 18.42 3.37 2.68
C VAL A 111 17.25 3.77 1.80
N GLU A 112 17.00 2.98 0.76
CA GLU A 112 15.85 3.08 -0.11
C GLU A 112 14.88 1.92 0.14
N ILE A 113 13.59 2.17 -0.05
CA ILE A 113 12.54 1.16 0.13
C ILE A 113 11.98 0.81 -1.24
N GLY A 114 11.98 -0.47 -1.58
CA GLY A 114 11.29 -0.97 -2.77
C GLY A 114 10.35 -2.12 -2.47
N TYR A 115 9.59 -2.48 -3.49
CA TYR A 115 8.57 -3.53 -3.43
C TYR A 115 8.79 -4.51 -4.57
N LEU A 116 8.81 -5.81 -4.26
CA LEU A 116 8.97 -6.86 -5.27
C LEU A 116 8.04 -8.03 -4.98
N THR A 117 7.70 -8.80 -6.01
CA THR A 117 6.87 -10.00 -5.87
C THR A 117 7.74 -11.25 -5.79
N SER A 118 7.45 -12.17 -4.88
CA SER A 118 8.14 -13.46 -4.76
C SER A 118 7.17 -14.54 -4.25
N VAL A 119 7.58 -15.80 -4.31
CA VAL A 119 6.80 -16.95 -3.84
C VAL A 119 7.57 -17.63 -2.70
N TRP A 120 6.86 -18.02 -1.64
CA TRP A 120 7.47 -18.78 -0.54
C TRP A 120 7.50 -20.29 -0.85
N ASN A 121 8.68 -20.89 -0.87
CA ASN A 121 8.91 -22.31 -1.14
C ASN A 121 9.41 -23.06 0.11
N GLU A 122 9.89 -24.30 -0.07
CA GLU A 122 10.40 -25.15 1.04
C GLU A 122 11.71 -24.64 1.67
N TYR A 123 12.46 -23.83 0.93
CA TYR A 123 13.75 -23.27 1.30
C TYR A 123 13.69 -21.76 1.62
N GLY A 124 12.52 -21.12 1.49
CA GLY A 124 12.32 -19.70 1.77
C GLY A 124 11.73 -18.93 0.59
N TRP A 125 12.03 -17.63 0.48
CA TRP A 125 11.63 -16.81 -0.66
C TRP A 125 12.34 -17.29 -1.93
N THR A 126 11.62 -17.44 -3.06
CA THR A 126 12.27 -17.72 -4.34
C THR A 126 13.17 -16.55 -4.71
N GLU A 127 14.45 -16.84 -5.00
CA GLU A 127 15.50 -15.86 -5.30
C GLU A 127 15.31 -15.16 -6.65
N ASP A 128 14.28 -15.52 -7.42
CA ASP A 128 14.05 -15.14 -8.83
C ASP A 128 14.14 -13.62 -9.12
N TYR A 129 13.97 -12.76 -8.12
CA TYR A 129 14.12 -11.30 -8.24
C TYR A 129 15.22 -10.69 -7.35
N LEU A 130 15.85 -11.46 -6.48
CA LEU A 130 16.93 -11.01 -5.58
C LEU A 130 18.31 -11.12 -6.22
N ASP A 131 18.45 -11.90 -7.30
CA ASP A 131 19.72 -12.10 -8.03
C ASP A 131 20.10 -10.95 -8.97
N ASN A 132 19.19 -9.99 -9.20
CA ASN A 132 19.45 -8.83 -10.06
C ASN A 132 20.18 -7.67 -9.33
N PHE A 133 20.53 -7.84 -8.06
CA PHE A 133 21.19 -6.79 -7.28
C PHE A 133 22.67 -7.08 -7.14
N ASP A 134 23.49 -6.06 -7.42
CA ASP A 134 24.91 -6.12 -7.14
C ASP A 134 25.14 -6.11 -5.63
N LYS A 135 25.39 -7.30 -5.07
CA LYS A 135 25.69 -7.51 -3.64
C LYS A 135 26.99 -6.82 -3.21
N SER A 136 27.79 -6.28 -4.14
CA SER A 136 28.96 -5.46 -3.84
C SER A 136 28.62 -3.97 -3.64
N GLU A 137 27.45 -3.52 -4.10
CA GLU A 137 26.98 -2.13 -3.99
C GLU A 137 25.88 -1.96 -2.94
N PHE A 138 25.02 -2.97 -2.75
CA PHE A 138 23.84 -2.86 -1.88
C PHE A 138 23.73 -4.03 -0.87
N GLU A 139 23.43 -3.69 0.38
CA GLU A 139 22.88 -4.60 1.38
C GLU A 139 21.36 -4.66 1.23
N VAL A 140 20.82 -5.85 0.96
CA VAL A 140 19.38 -6.05 0.69
C VAL A 140 18.74 -6.81 1.85
N THR A 141 17.72 -6.22 2.48
CA THR A 141 17.00 -6.85 3.60
C THR A 141 15.50 -6.89 3.31
N ILE A 142 14.91 -8.09 3.31
CA ILE A 142 13.45 -8.24 3.28
C ILE A 142 12.94 -7.98 4.68
N THR A 143 12.13 -6.94 4.83
CA THR A 143 11.64 -6.51 6.15
C THR A 143 10.23 -7.02 6.44
N HIS A 144 9.38 -7.11 5.41
CA HIS A 144 8.00 -7.53 5.57
C HIS A 144 7.51 -8.28 4.32
N TRP A 145 6.48 -9.09 4.51
CA TRP A 145 5.78 -9.78 3.44
C TRP A 145 4.27 -9.64 3.59
N LYS A 146 3.56 -9.73 2.47
CA LYS A 146 2.11 -9.75 2.41
C LYS A 146 1.63 -10.72 1.33
N PRO A 147 0.64 -11.60 1.58
CA PRO A 147 0.08 -12.43 0.53
C PRO A 147 -0.68 -11.57 -0.50
N ILE A 148 -0.54 -11.88 -1.78
CA ILE A 148 -1.27 -11.24 -2.87
C ILE A 148 -2.03 -12.28 -3.67
N ASN A 149 -3.21 -11.89 -4.17
CA ASN A 149 -3.87 -12.67 -5.22
C ASN A 149 -3.04 -12.54 -6.50
N LYS A 150 -2.77 -13.68 -7.19
CA LYS A 150 -2.09 -13.66 -8.49
C LYS A 150 -2.82 -12.64 -9.38
N PRO A 151 -2.12 -11.65 -9.98
CA PRO A 151 -2.74 -10.73 -10.91
C PRO A 151 -3.43 -11.54 -12.01
N LYS A 152 -4.72 -11.32 -12.23
CA LYS A 152 -5.44 -11.97 -13.32
C LYS A 152 -4.81 -11.51 -14.63
N GLY A 153 -4.24 -12.44 -15.41
CA GLY A 153 -3.76 -12.17 -16.78
C GLY A 153 -2.27 -12.38 -17.06
N VAL A 154 -1.48 -12.88 -16.11
CA VAL A 154 -0.10 -13.34 -16.42
C VAL A 154 -0.16 -14.86 -16.63
N GLU A 155 -0.23 -15.28 -17.90
CA GLU A 155 -0.03 -16.67 -18.32
C GLU A 155 1.43 -17.09 -18.08
N GLU A 156 1.64 -18.39 -17.81
CA GLU A 156 2.94 -19.02 -17.55
C GLU A 156 3.82 -19.11 -18.79
#